data_AF-A0A821YS19-F1
#
_entry.id   AF-A0A821YS19-F1
#
_cell.length_a   1.000
_cell.length_b   1.000
_cell.length_c   1.000
_cell.angle_alpha   90.00
_cell.angle_beta   90.00
_cell.angle_gamma   90.00
#
_symmetry.space_group_name_H-M   'P 1'
#
loop_
_entity.id
_entity.type
_entity.pdbx_description
1 polymer ?
#
loop_
_entity_poly.entity_id
_entity_poly.type
_entity_poly.pdbx_seq_one_letter_code
_entity_poly.pdbx_strand_id
1 'polypeptide(L)' 'EFDETITTGDGRHPSKRRTYDLIPTDKFWKQQKGNPFPIVAESIQEELERYRQLEGE' A
#
# COMPACT_ATOMS: atom_id res chain seq x y z
N GLU A 1 -25.63 -6.89 -3.37
CA GLU A 1 -25.17 -6.00 -2.28
C GLU A 1 -23.90 -6.62 -1.73
N PHE A 2 -22.76 -6.00 -2.00
CA PHE A 2 -21.43 -6.62 -1.91
C PHE A 2 -20.83 -6.33 -0.53
N ASP A 3 -21.02 -7.23 0.43
CA ASP A 3 -20.32 -7.20 1.73
C ASP A 3 -19.08 -8.08 1.65
N GLU A 4 -18.01 -7.52 1.09
CA GLU A 4 -16.70 -8.16 1.07
C GLU A 4 -15.92 -7.72 2.32
N THR A 5 -16.12 -8.47 3.40
CA THR A 5 -15.32 -8.36 4.62
C THR A 5 -13.91 -8.88 4.34
N ILE A 6 -13.01 -7.99 3.90
CA ILE A 6 -11.57 -8.29 3.76
C ILE A 6 -10.98 -8.57 5.15
N THR A 7 -11.05 -9.83 5.58
CA THR A 7 -10.22 -10.36 6.65
C THR A 7 -8.87 -10.72 6.04
N THR A 8 -7.94 -9.76 6.03
CA THR A 8 -6.54 -10.07 5.73
C THR A 8 -5.67 -9.55 6.87
N GLY A 9 -5.54 -10.39 7.89
CA GLY A 9 -4.50 -10.30 8.89
C GLY A 9 -4.18 -11.72 9.33
N ASP A 10 -3.02 -12.23 8.95
CA ASP A 10 -2.44 -13.47 9.49
C ASP A 10 -2.38 -13.34 11.02
N GLY A 11 -3.35 -13.97 11.70
CA GLY A 11 -3.67 -13.72 13.11
C GLY A 11 -2.72 -14.38 14.10
N ARG A 12 -1.41 -14.47 13.84
CA ARG A 12 -0.48 -15.17 14.77
C ARG A 12 0.90 -14.56 14.99
N HIS A 13 1.21 -13.39 14.42
CA HIS A 13 2.44 -12.69 14.79
C HIS A 13 2.13 -11.35 15.45
N PRO A 14 2.71 -11.03 16.62
CA PRO A 14 2.63 -9.68 17.16
C PRO A 14 3.23 -8.74 16.12
N SER A 15 2.38 -7.92 15.50
CA SER A 15 2.79 -6.94 14.51
C SER A 15 3.79 -6.01 15.19
N LYS A 16 5.09 -6.21 14.93
CA LYS A 16 6.13 -5.32 15.45
C LYS A 16 5.76 -3.93 15.00
N ARG A 17 5.53 -3.02 15.96
CA ARG A 17 5.18 -1.63 15.66
C ARG A 17 6.31 -1.03 14.83
N ARG A 18 6.04 -0.77 13.55
CA ARG A 18 6.93 -0.04 12.66
C ARG A 18 6.41 1.40 12.60
N THR A 19 7.29 2.34 12.91
CA THR A 19 7.04 3.76 12.67
C THR A 19 7.51 4.08 11.26
N TYR A 20 6.69 4.81 10.51
CA TYR A 20 7.02 5.25 9.17
C TYR A 20 6.87 6.77 9.11
N ASP A 21 7.90 7.45 8.66
CA ASP A 21 7.89 8.91 8.52
C ASP A 21 7.25 9.30 7.18
N LEU A 22 6.15 10.05 7.25
CA LEU A 22 5.48 10.58 6.07
C LEU A 22 6.17 11.86 5.62
N ILE A 23 7.04 11.75 4.61
CA ILE A 23 7.82 12.87 4.11
C ILE A 23 6.90 13.82 3.31
N PRO A 24 6.91 15.14 3.56
CA PRO A 24 6.08 16.10 2.83
C PRO A 24 6.48 16.27 1.36
N THR A 25 7.52 15.60 0.88
CA THR A 25 7.95 15.56 -0.53
C THR A 25 7.60 14.24 -1.21
N ASP A 26 7.01 13.28 -0.50
CA ASP A 26 6.55 12.01 -1.07
C ASP A 26 5.50 12.28 -2.16
N LYS A 27 5.86 11.93 -3.40
CA LYS A 27 5.00 12.14 -4.57
C LYS A 27 3.82 11.18 -4.58
N PHE A 28 4.03 9.94 -4.16
CA PHE A 28 3.00 8.91 -4.10
C PHE A 28 1.93 9.30 -3.09
N TRP A 29 2.35 9.64 -1.86
CA TRP A 29 1.43 10.04 -0.80
C TRP A 29 0.62 11.29 -1.18
N LYS A 30 1.25 12.30 -1.79
CA LYS A 30 0.54 13.51 -2.25
C LYS A 30 -0.56 13.22 -3.25
N GLN A 31 -0.35 12.26 -4.14
CA GLN A 31 -1.31 11.88 -5.19
C GLN A 31 -2.41 10.97 -4.64
N GLN A 32 -2.09 10.07 -3.71
CA GLN A 32 -2.99 8.99 -3.29
C GLN A 32 -3.74 9.25 -1.98
N LYS A 33 -3.35 10.22 -1.14
CA LYS A 33 -3.95 10.45 0.19
C LYS A 33 -5.47 10.74 0.22
N GLY A 34 -6.06 11.12 -0.92
CA GLY A 34 -7.49 11.41 -1.03
C GLY A 34 -8.31 10.27 -1.65
N ASN A 35 -7.64 9.24 -2.15
CA ASN A 35 -8.28 8.14 -2.86
C ASN A 35 -8.71 7.03 -1.87
N PRO A 36 -9.80 6.30 -2.16
CA PRO A 36 -10.25 5.20 -1.34
C PRO A 36 -9.25 4.04 -1.36
N PHE A 37 -9.23 3.24 -0.29
CA PHE A 37 -8.27 2.14 -0.10
C PHE A 37 -8.13 1.18 -1.30
N PRO A 38 -9.21 0.76 -2.00
CA PRO A 38 -9.06 -0.13 -3.17
C PRO A 38 -8.17 0.49 -4.25
N ILE A 39 -8.37 1.77 -4.56
CA ILE A 39 -7.61 2.50 -5.59
C ILE A 39 -6.15 2.70 -5.13
N VAL A 40 -5.95 3.06 -3.87
CA VAL A 40 -4.60 3.25 -3.31
C VAL A 40 -3.83 1.93 -3.31
N ALA A 41 -4.47 0.83 -2.92
CA ALA A 41 -3.86 -0.50 -2.89
C ALA A 41 -3.41 -0.95 -4.29
N GLU A 42 -4.27 -0.78 -5.30
CA GLU A 42 -3.91 -1.05 -6.71
C GLU A 42 -2.71 -0.21 -7.17
N SER A 43 -2.70 1.09 -6.85
CA SER A 43 -1.59 1.97 -7.22
C SER A 43 -0.27 1.58 -6.55
N ILE A 44 -0.28 1.13 -5.28
CA ILE A 44 0.92 0.60 -4.59
C ILE A 44 1.42 -0.65 -5.31
N GLN A 45 0.51 -1.57 -5.64
CA GLN A 45 0.84 -2.84 -6.28
C GLN A 45 1.52 -2.60 -7.63
N GLU A 46 0.95 -1.70 -8.46
CA GLU A 46 1.49 -1.34 -9.76
C GLU A 46 2.87 -0.68 -9.65
N GLU A 47 3.03 0.28 -8.74
CA GLU A 47 4.31 0.96 -8.51
C GLU A 47 5.41 -0.03 -8.08
N LEU A 48 5.09 -0.96 -7.15
CA LEU A 48 6.02 -2.00 -6.73
C LEU A 48 6.39 -2.95 -7.87
N GLU A 49 5.43 -3.32 -8.72
CA GLU A 49 5.67 -4.16 -9.89
C GLU A 49 6.59 -3.45 -10.90
N ARG A 50 6.36 -2.16 -11.16
CA ARG A 50 7.26 -1.34 -11.99
C ARG A 50 8.68 -1.31 -11.42
N TYR A 51 8.85 -1.12 -10.12
CA TYR A 51 10.19 -1.18 -9.49
C TYR A 51 10.87 -2.54 -9.70
N ARG A 52 10.14 -3.65 -9.52
CA ARG A 52 10.69 -5.00 -9.75
C ARG A 52 11.07 -5.25 -11.20
N GLN A 53 10.29 -4.72 -12.15
CA GLN A 53 10.59 -4.83 -13.57
C GLN A 53 11.83 -4.00 -13.96
N LEU A 54 12.02 -2.84 -13.34
CA LEU A 54 13.15 -1.95 -13.60
C LEU A 54 14.46 -2.40 -12.91
N GLU A 55 14.39 -3.01 -11.73
CA GLU A 55 15.57 -3.57 -11.04
C GLU A 55 15.89 -5.03 -11.44
N GLY A 56 15.03 -5.67 -12.25
CA GLY A 56 15.18 -7.05 -12.71
C GLY A 56 16.06 -7.25 -13.95
N GLU A 57 16.74 -6.20 -14.43
CA GLU A 57 17.74 -6.19 -15.51
C GLU A 57 19.02 -5.51 -15.02
#